data_AF-A0A348UNM1-F1
#
_entry.id   AF-A0A348UNM1-F1
#
_cell.length_a   1.000
_cell.length_b   1.000
_cell.length_c   1.000
_cell.angle_alpha   90.00
_cell.angle_beta   90.00
_cell.angle_gamma   90.00
#
_symmetry.space_group_name_H-M   'P 1'
#
loop_
_entity.id
_entity.type
_entity.pdbx_description
1 polymer ?
#
loop_
_entity_poly.entity_id
_entity_poly.type
_entity_poly.pdbx_seq_one_letter_code
_entity_poly.pdbx_strand_id
1 'polypeptide(L)'
;ADAGNDACAPTTDNSAAAWRRAATALRRPVSSGEDQRDAQARSPCLSRARDVHPCDRCYHAALLAGSTVKVSILTNTANRYNRRHPDVGETIRAALPGALYRDTRGIAEIEPALAEIADAGTELLVLNGGDGTVQKVVTALLARSAQYTPPMLALLPGGTTNMTARSINAQALGFQRALRALSDLVPGLAVGHPAVIERPAVVATLPDHTQVAGFFWGMGAILRGIEYCQKTVYEAGIGGEQASGVALVRTVIGIARRQPPFAGGATVELAGCTPSGRFEASILLATTLEQLFLGIRPFWGEPQGALRGVLVEEPARRLIRNLPALLRGRPNRHMTAATGYHPINTETLEVTAAGRFTLDGELYDLPAGTLRLAPSIPLRFLRLGAP
;
A
#
# COMPACT_ATOMS: atom_id res chain seq x y z
N ALA A 1 -13.76 -39.17 50.42
CA ALA A 1 -12.62 -38.26 50.24
C ALA A 1 -12.22 -38.27 48.77
N ASP A 2 -13.11 -38.00 47.81
CA ASP A 2 -13.97 -36.82 47.52
C ASP A 2 -13.35 -36.13 46.29
N ALA A 3 -13.93 -36.25 45.09
CA ALA A 3 -14.96 -35.38 44.48
C ALA A 3 -14.41 -33.96 44.18
N GLY A 4 -14.51 -33.33 43.00
CA GLY A 4 -15.18 -33.59 41.73
C GLY A 4 -14.91 -32.44 40.72
N ASN A 5 -15.45 -32.60 39.50
CA ASN A 5 -15.92 -31.59 38.53
C ASN A 5 -15.43 -30.13 38.58
N ASP A 6 -14.96 -29.57 37.44
CA ASP A 6 -15.79 -28.76 36.52
C ASP A 6 -14.98 -28.04 35.42
N ALA A 7 -15.66 -27.84 34.29
CA ALA A 7 -15.19 -27.21 33.05
C ALA A 7 -14.99 -25.70 33.15
N CYS A 8 -14.12 -25.14 32.29
CA CYS A 8 -14.27 -23.76 31.79
C CYS A 8 -13.48 -23.53 30.49
N ALA A 9 -14.13 -23.78 29.34
CA ALA A 9 -14.10 -22.82 28.23
C ALA A 9 -14.96 -21.59 28.66
N PRO A 10 -14.79 -20.34 28.17
CA PRO A 10 -14.59 -19.96 26.75
C PRO A 10 -13.56 -18.82 26.55
N THR A 11 -13.16 -18.46 25.32
CA THR A 11 -13.77 -17.34 24.60
C THR A 11 -13.84 -17.61 23.11
N THR A 12 -15.07 -17.78 22.65
CA THR A 12 -15.47 -17.72 21.26
C THR A 12 -15.05 -16.39 20.63
N ASP A 13 -14.53 -16.51 19.41
CA ASP A 13 -14.19 -15.49 18.43
C ASP A 13 -15.38 -14.54 18.14
N ASN A 14 -15.60 -13.59 19.05
CA ASN A 14 -16.67 -12.59 18.94
C ASN A 14 -16.38 -11.58 17.82
N SER A 15 -15.08 -11.39 17.49
CA SER A 15 -14.64 -10.52 16.40
C SER A 15 -15.08 -11.09 15.04
N ALA A 16 -14.82 -12.37 14.73
CA ALA A 16 -15.26 -12.97 13.46
C ALA A 16 -16.79 -12.95 13.29
N ALA A 17 -17.56 -12.99 14.38
CA ALA A 17 -19.02 -12.87 14.36
C ALA A 17 -19.52 -11.43 14.14
N ALA A 18 -18.75 -10.41 14.53
CA ALA A 18 -19.03 -9.01 14.23
C ALA A 18 -18.78 -8.69 12.75
N TRP A 19 -17.67 -9.18 12.17
CA TRP A 19 -17.33 -9.07 10.73
C TRP A 19 -18.38 -9.70 9.82
N ARG A 20 -18.85 -10.91 10.16
CA ARG A 20 -19.90 -11.59 9.39
C ARG A 20 -21.22 -10.82 9.38
N ARG A 21 -21.60 -10.16 10.49
CA ARG A 21 -22.86 -9.39 10.58
C ARG A 21 -22.87 -8.16 9.67
N ALA A 22 -21.73 -7.46 9.52
CA ALA A 22 -21.59 -6.38 8.56
C ALA A 22 -21.70 -6.88 7.10
N ALA A 23 -21.14 -8.07 6.81
CA ALA A 23 -21.25 -8.70 5.48
C ALA A 23 -22.65 -9.23 5.15
N THR A 24 -23.43 -9.70 6.14
CA THR A 24 -24.82 -10.13 5.94
C THR A 24 -25.76 -8.94 5.66
N ALA A 25 -25.44 -7.75 6.15
CA ALA A 25 -26.18 -6.53 5.80
C ALA A 25 -26.08 -6.17 4.29
N LEU A 26 -25.07 -6.70 3.59
CA LEU A 26 -24.90 -6.59 2.14
C LEU A 26 -25.65 -7.67 1.35
N ARG A 27 -26.34 -8.61 2.02
CA ARG A 27 -27.14 -9.69 1.39
C ARG A 27 -28.48 -9.86 2.12
N ARG A 28 -29.40 -8.92 1.97
CA ARG A 28 -30.81 -9.18 2.29
C ARG A 28 -31.51 -9.81 1.06
N PRO A 29 -32.20 -10.95 1.20
CA PRO A 29 -33.08 -11.45 0.17
C PRO A 29 -34.36 -10.62 0.16
N VAL A 30 -34.82 -10.23 -1.03
CA VAL A 30 -36.13 -9.60 -1.23
C VAL A 30 -37.18 -10.67 -0.94
N SER A 31 -37.90 -10.54 0.18
CA SER A 31 -39.08 -11.34 0.48
C SER A 31 -40.26 -10.85 -0.35
N SER A 32 -40.75 -11.69 -1.26
CA SER A 32 -41.99 -11.46 -2.00
C SER A 32 -43.19 -11.88 -1.16
N GLY A 33 -43.96 -10.90 -0.68
CA GLY A 33 -45.33 -11.05 -0.20
C GLY A 33 -46.19 -10.05 -0.96
N GLU A 34 -47.26 -10.55 -1.57
CA GLU A 34 -48.20 -9.85 -2.43
C GLU A 34 -48.90 -8.68 -1.71
N ASP A 35 -49.02 -7.54 -2.39
CA ASP A 35 -50.32 -6.91 -2.55
C ASP A 35 -50.33 -5.93 -3.73
N GLN A 36 -51.23 -6.19 -4.67
CA GLN A 36 -51.50 -5.40 -5.85
C GLN A 36 -52.48 -4.27 -5.52
N ARG A 37 -52.08 -3.02 -5.77
CA ARG A 37 -52.72 -2.14 -6.77
C ARG A 37 -52.12 -0.72 -6.78
N ASP A 38 -52.15 -0.18 -7.99
CA ASP A 38 -52.02 1.22 -8.41
C ASP A 38 -50.64 1.83 -8.74
N ALA A 39 -50.55 2.11 -10.05
CA ALA A 39 -49.98 3.28 -10.72
C ALA A 39 -48.46 3.38 -10.98
N GLN A 40 -48.13 3.07 -12.25
CA GLN A 40 -47.37 3.96 -13.15
C GLN A 40 -45.92 4.33 -12.78
N ALA A 41 -44.97 3.43 -13.08
CA ALA A 41 -43.66 3.77 -13.67
C ALA A 41 -42.93 2.47 -14.06
N ARG A 42 -42.90 2.11 -15.34
CA ARG A 42 -42.06 1.02 -15.83
C ARG A 42 -40.62 1.52 -16.01
N SER A 43 -39.76 1.18 -15.03
CA SER A 43 -38.33 0.92 -15.27
C SER A 43 -38.16 -0.42 -15.97
N PRO A 44 -37.11 -0.59 -16.77
CA PRO A 44 -36.23 -1.72 -16.49
C PRO A 44 -34.75 -1.37 -16.70
N CYS A 45 -33.95 -1.43 -15.63
CA CYS A 45 -32.52 -1.71 -15.74
C CYS A 45 -32.25 -3.01 -14.98
N LEU A 46 -32.54 -4.14 -15.64
CA LEU A 46 -32.06 -5.46 -15.29
C LEU A 46 -30.93 -5.79 -16.27
N SER A 47 -29.68 -5.47 -15.93
CA SER A 47 -28.52 -5.99 -16.66
C SER A 47 -27.73 -6.94 -15.76
N ARG A 48 -27.94 -8.25 -15.97
CA ARG A 48 -27.00 -9.31 -15.59
C ARG A 48 -25.84 -9.29 -16.60
N ALA A 49 -24.64 -8.88 -16.19
CA ALA A 49 -23.33 -9.37 -16.65
C ALA A 49 -22.22 -8.40 -16.20
N ARG A 50 -21.00 -8.96 -16.15
CA ARG A 50 -19.72 -8.33 -15.79
C ARG A 50 -19.50 -6.99 -16.53
N ASP A 51 -18.87 -6.06 -15.84
CA ASP A 51 -18.55 -4.68 -16.24
C ASP A 51 -19.75 -3.71 -16.27
N VAL A 52 -19.99 -3.05 -15.14
CA VAL A 52 -20.98 -1.97 -15.03
C VAL A 52 -20.32 -0.74 -14.42
N HIS A 53 -20.12 0.30 -15.25
CA HIS A 53 -20.02 1.67 -14.77
C HIS A 53 -21.42 2.12 -14.30
N PRO A 54 -21.58 2.67 -13.08
CA PRO A 54 -22.87 3.20 -12.66
C PRO A 54 -23.20 4.44 -13.51
N CYS A 55 -24.42 4.51 -14.04
CA CYS A 55 -24.92 5.72 -14.68
C CYS A 55 -25.14 6.84 -13.65
N ASP A 56 -25.05 8.11 -14.07
CA ASP A 56 -25.25 9.30 -13.22
C ASP A 56 -26.55 9.26 -12.40
N ARG A 57 -27.56 8.53 -12.88
CA ARG A 57 -28.85 8.36 -12.19
C ARG A 57 -28.76 7.48 -10.94
N CYS A 58 -27.89 6.45 -10.94
CA CYS A 58 -27.61 5.63 -9.76
C CYS A 58 -26.77 6.41 -8.74
N TYR A 59 -25.85 7.25 -9.21
CA TYR A 59 -25.09 8.18 -8.39
C TYR A 59 -26.00 9.21 -7.71
N HIS A 60 -26.93 9.82 -8.45
CA HIS A 60 -27.94 10.72 -7.88
C HIS A 60 -28.91 10.01 -6.92
N ALA A 61 -29.26 8.75 -7.16
CA ALA A 61 -30.10 7.97 -6.24
C ALA A 61 -29.39 7.67 -4.92
N ALA A 62 -28.09 7.40 -4.91
CA ALA A 62 -27.30 7.22 -3.68
C ALA A 62 -27.18 8.52 -2.87
N LEU A 63 -26.97 9.66 -3.56
CA LEU A 63 -27.03 11.00 -2.98
C LEU A 63 -28.41 11.30 -2.34
N LEU A 64 -29.50 10.89 -3.00
CA LEU A 64 -30.87 11.07 -2.50
C LEU A 64 -31.25 10.07 -1.39
N ALA A 65 -30.59 8.91 -1.33
CA ALA A 65 -30.85 7.86 -0.34
C ALA A 65 -30.16 8.11 1.02
N GLY A 66 -29.28 9.11 1.13
CA GLY A 66 -28.63 9.48 2.39
C GLY A 66 -27.76 8.37 2.99
N SER A 67 -27.34 7.38 2.20
CA SER A 67 -26.46 6.31 2.67
C SER A 67 -25.05 6.87 2.86
N THR A 68 -24.75 7.32 4.07
CA THR A 68 -23.43 7.81 4.44
C THR A 68 -22.47 6.63 4.60
N VAL A 69 -21.37 6.64 3.86
CA VAL A 69 -20.31 5.63 4.00
C VAL A 69 -19.79 5.68 5.42
N LYS A 70 -19.69 4.52 6.08
CA LYS A 70 -19.10 4.44 7.41
C LYS A 70 -17.60 4.67 7.35
N VAL A 71 -17.16 5.83 7.83
CA VAL A 71 -15.76 6.23 7.83
C VAL A 71 -15.12 5.96 9.19
N SER A 72 -13.96 5.33 9.17
CA SER A 72 -13.04 5.31 10.31
C SER A 72 -11.71 5.95 9.94
N ILE A 73 -11.05 6.52 10.93
CA ILE A 73 -9.77 7.20 10.77
C ILE A 73 -8.79 6.65 11.78
N LEU A 74 -7.67 6.13 11.26
CA LEU A 74 -6.55 5.67 12.04
C LEU A 74 -5.40 6.66 11.89
N THR A 75 -5.04 7.31 13.00
CA THR A 75 -3.93 8.27 13.05
C THR A 75 -2.76 7.68 13.80
N ASN A 76 -1.59 7.65 13.16
CA ASN A 76 -0.34 7.37 13.87
C ASN A 76 0.21 8.66 14.48
N THR A 77 -0.02 8.87 15.77
CA THR A 77 0.41 10.08 16.50
C THR A 77 1.92 10.15 16.69
N ALA A 78 2.63 9.02 16.65
CA ALA A 78 4.10 8.98 16.76
C ALA A 78 4.82 9.42 15.47
N ASN A 79 4.08 9.55 14.36
CA ASN A 79 4.64 9.95 13.08
C ASN A 79 5.19 11.39 13.12
N ARG A 80 6.27 11.68 12.38
CA ARG A 80 7.02 12.94 12.46
C ARG A 80 6.13 14.17 12.19
N TYR A 81 5.28 14.12 11.17
CA TYR A 81 4.35 15.23 10.87
C TYR A 81 3.35 15.42 12.01
N ASN A 82 2.69 14.35 12.45
CA ASN A 82 1.67 14.40 13.50
C ASN A 82 2.23 14.89 14.85
N ARG A 83 3.48 14.55 15.19
CA ARG A 83 4.17 15.12 16.37
C ARG A 83 4.43 16.63 16.27
N ARG A 84 4.59 17.17 15.04
CA ARG A 84 4.77 18.60 14.79
C ARG A 84 3.45 19.36 14.66
N HIS A 85 2.34 18.65 14.49
CA HIS A 85 0.99 19.17 14.31
C HIS A 85 0.04 18.51 15.34
N PRO A 86 0.12 18.91 16.62
CA PRO A 86 -0.67 18.29 17.69
C PRO A 86 -2.18 18.45 17.50
N ASP A 87 -2.60 19.45 16.72
CA ASP A 87 -3.98 19.75 16.31
C ASP A 87 -4.48 18.89 15.15
N VAL A 88 -3.65 18.00 14.57
CA VAL A 88 -4.01 17.20 13.40
C VAL A 88 -5.25 16.34 13.65
N GLY A 89 -5.39 15.76 14.85
CA GLY A 89 -6.54 14.95 15.21
C GLY A 89 -7.82 15.78 15.25
N GLU A 90 -7.76 16.98 15.82
CA GLU A 90 -8.91 17.89 15.89
C GLU A 90 -9.30 18.41 14.50
N THR A 91 -8.30 18.77 13.69
CA THR A 91 -8.51 19.19 12.30
C THR A 91 -9.24 18.12 11.49
N ILE A 92 -8.87 16.85 11.67
CA ILE A 92 -9.51 15.72 11.01
C ILE A 92 -10.94 15.53 11.51
N ARG A 93 -11.17 15.58 12.83
CA ARG A 93 -12.51 15.44 13.42
C ARG A 93 -13.46 16.53 12.95
N ALA A 94 -12.96 17.76 12.85
CA ALA A 94 -13.73 18.89 12.33
C ALA A 94 -14.09 18.72 10.85
N ALA A 95 -13.20 18.14 10.05
CA ALA A 95 -13.44 17.89 8.63
C ALA A 95 -14.39 16.72 8.36
N LEU A 96 -14.47 15.74 9.28
CA LEU A 96 -15.29 14.54 9.16
C LEU A 96 -16.08 14.27 10.46
N PRO A 97 -17.06 15.13 10.80
CA PRO A 97 -17.87 14.96 12.00
C PRO A 97 -18.78 13.73 11.85
N GLY A 98 -18.45 12.64 12.55
CA GLY A 98 -19.18 11.38 12.48
C GLY A 98 -18.30 10.17 12.15
N ALA A 99 -17.03 10.37 11.79
CA ALA A 99 -16.09 9.28 11.63
C ALA A 99 -15.66 8.68 12.98
N LEU A 100 -15.46 7.37 13.03
CA LEU A 100 -14.84 6.71 14.18
C LEU A 100 -13.33 6.99 14.17
N TYR A 101 -12.82 7.62 15.22
CA TYR A 101 -11.42 8.03 15.28
C TYR A 101 -10.61 7.15 16.25
N ARG A 102 -9.45 6.67 15.80
CA ARG A 102 -8.49 5.89 16.59
C ARG A 102 -7.08 6.42 16.42
N ASP A 103 -6.44 6.69 17.56
CA ASP A 103 -5.02 7.00 17.61
C ASP A 103 -4.22 5.73 17.87
N THR A 104 -3.07 5.66 17.23
CA THR A 104 -2.03 4.66 17.49
C THR A 104 -0.71 5.39 17.75
N ARG A 105 0.11 4.87 18.66
CA ARG A 105 1.48 5.32 18.94
C ARG A 105 2.53 4.35 18.46
N GLY A 106 2.13 3.12 18.13
CA GLY A 106 3.04 2.06 17.74
C GLY A 106 2.32 0.87 17.14
N ILE A 107 3.12 -0.13 16.76
CA ILE A 107 2.68 -1.31 16.03
C ILE A 107 1.67 -2.13 16.84
N ALA A 108 1.90 -2.27 18.15
CA ALA A 108 1.06 -3.08 19.04
C ALA A 108 -0.39 -2.55 19.16
N GLU A 109 -0.61 -1.26 18.88
CA GLU A 109 -1.93 -0.63 18.97
C GLU A 109 -2.71 -0.73 17.64
N ILE A 110 -2.08 -1.16 16.54
CA ILE A 110 -2.72 -1.24 15.22
C ILE A 110 -3.77 -2.35 15.19
N GLU A 111 -3.43 -3.57 15.62
CA GLU A 111 -4.35 -4.71 15.59
C GLU A 111 -5.63 -4.48 16.44
N PRO A 112 -5.53 -4.01 17.71
CA PRO A 112 -6.72 -3.66 18.49
C PRO A 112 -7.56 -2.55 17.84
N ALA A 113 -6.92 -1.50 17.32
CA ALA A 113 -7.62 -0.41 16.65
C ALA A 113 -8.35 -0.91 15.39
N LEU A 114 -7.71 -1.80 14.62
CA LEU A 114 -8.34 -2.42 13.45
C LEU A 114 -9.52 -3.29 13.85
N ALA A 115 -9.46 -4.05 14.94
CA ALA A 115 -10.61 -4.83 15.41
C ALA A 115 -11.83 -3.94 15.72
N GLU A 116 -11.63 -2.81 16.40
CA GLU A 116 -12.72 -1.87 16.71
C GLU A 116 -13.27 -1.14 15.47
N ILE A 117 -12.36 -0.67 14.60
CA ILE A 117 -12.70 -0.05 13.31
C ILE A 117 -13.51 -1.00 12.48
N ALA A 118 -13.08 -2.25 12.49
CA ALA A 118 -13.81 -3.30 11.90
C ALA A 118 -15.19 -3.29 12.62
N ASP A 119 -15.35 -3.65 13.90
CA ASP A 119 -16.67 -3.88 14.53
C ASP A 119 -17.73 -2.78 14.31
N ALA A 120 -17.32 -1.54 14.05
CA ALA A 120 -18.20 -0.44 13.61
C ALA A 120 -18.87 -0.62 12.22
N GLY A 121 -18.43 -1.61 11.43
CA GLY A 121 -18.83 -1.84 10.05
C GLY A 121 -18.21 -0.84 9.07
N THR A 122 -16.94 -0.47 9.26
CA THR A 122 -16.25 0.52 8.43
C THR A 122 -16.20 0.11 6.97
N GLU A 123 -16.57 1.05 6.10
CA GLU A 123 -16.50 0.90 4.63
C GLU A 123 -15.33 1.68 4.03
N LEU A 124 -14.95 2.80 4.66
CA LEU A 124 -13.78 3.61 4.31
C LEU A 124 -12.88 3.79 5.53
N LEU A 125 -11.66 3.27 5.45
CA LEU A 125 -10.61 3.47 6.43
C LEU A 125 -9.61 4.52 5.92
N VAL A 126 -9.55 5.65 6.60
CA VAL A 126 -8.62 6.73 6.34
C VAL A 126 -7.37 6.54 7.20
N LEU A 127 -6.20 6.48 6.57
CA LEU A 127 -4.91 6.33 7.24
C LEU A 127 -4.18 7.67 7.26
N ASN A 128 -4.02 8.26 8.45
CA ASN A 128 -3.16 9.40 8.67
C ASN A 128 -1.80 8.94 9.20
N GLY A 129 -0.85 8.79 8.28
CA GLY A 129 0.46 8.21 8.58
C GLY A 129 1.45 8.35 7.44
N GLY A 130 2.63 7.76 7.63
CA GLY A 130 3.62 7.57 6.58
C GLY A 130 3.53 6.18 5.97
N ASP A 131 4.42 5.89 5.02
CA ASP A 131 4.43 4.61 4.28
C ASP A 131 4.50 3.39 5.23
N GLY A 132 5.32 3.45 6.30
CA GLY A 132 5.38 2.38 7.30
C GLY A 132 4.08 2.16 8.10
N THR A 133 3.24 3.18 8.29
CA THR A 133 1.90 2.99 8.89
C THR A 133 0.97 2.29 7.91
N VAL A 134 0.99 2.72 6.65
CA VAL A 134 0.20 2.12 5.58
C VAL A 134 0.56 0.65 5.42
N GLN A 135 1.86 0.34 5.34
CA GLN A 135 2.39 -1.02 5.24
C GLN A 135 1.87 -1.93 6.36
N LYS A 136 1.95 -1.48 7.62
CA LYS A 136 1.52 -2.27 8.78
C LYS A 136 0.02 -2.54 8.79
N VAL A 137 -0.78 -1.52 8.50
CA VAL A 137 -2.24 -1.67 8.39
C VAL A 137 -2.61 -2.60 7.23
N VAL A 138 -1.99 -2.42 6.06
CA VAL A 138 -2.23 -3.27 4.88
C VAL A 138 -1.84 -4.72 5.16
N THR A 139 -0.71 -4.96 5.84
CA THR A 139 -0.29 -6.30 6.27
C THR A 139 -1.36 -6.95 7.17
N ALA A 140 -1.83 -6.25 8.20
CA ALA A 140 -2.85 -6.73 9.12
C ALA A 140 -4.18 -7.02 8.41
N LEU A 141 -4.62 -6.14 7.51
CA LEU A 141 -5.84 -6.33 6.71
C LEU A 141 -5.74 -7.54 5.79
N LEU A 142 -4.59 -7.73 5.12
CA LEU A 142 -4.38 -8.83 4.20
C LEU A 142 -4.29 -10.18 4.91
N ALA A 143 -3.69 -10.24 6.11
CA ALA A 143 -3.64 -11.44 6.94
C ALA A 143 -5.04 -12.00 7.26
N ARG A 144 -6.07 -11.15 7.23
CA ARG A 144 -7.47 -11.52 7.53
C ARG A 144 -8.37 -11.51 6.28
N SER A 145 -7.82 -11.28 5.09
CA SER A 145 -8.59 -11.12 3.84
C SER A 145 -9.39 -12.36 3.42
N ALA A 146 -9.04 -13.55 3.91
CA ALA A 146 -9.83 -14.76 3.70
C ALA A 146 -11.15 -14.78 4.51
N GLN A 147 -11.23 -13.96 5.57
CA GLN A 147 -12.37 -13.93 6.49
C GLN A 147 -13.37 -12.83 6.12
N TYR A 148 -12.90 -11.74 5.48
CA TYR A 148 -13.73 -10.61 5.07
C TYR A 148 -13.08 -9.81 3.95
N THR A 149 -13.88 -8.99 3.27
CA THR A 149 -13.38 -8.04 2.26
C THR A 149 -12.83 -6.78 2.95
N PRO A 150 -11.56 -6.39 2.72
CA PRO A 150 -11.00 -5.17 3.30
C PRO A 150 -11.82 -3.91 2.96
N PRO A 151 -11.89 -2.93 3.88
CA PRO A 151 -12.51 -1.64 3.61
C PRO A 151 -11.76 -0.90 2.49
N MET A 152 -12.41 0.08 1.87
CA MET A 152 -11.70 1.03 1.02
C MET A 152 -10.70 1.82 1.86
N LEU A 153 -9.56 2.18 1.27
CA LEU A 153 -8.49 2.89 1.95
C LEU A 153 -8.34 4.31 1.38
N ALA A 154 -8.22 5.31 2.24
CA ALA A 154 -7.78 6.66 1.85
C ALA A 154 -6.50 7.02 2.60
N LEU A 155 -5.54 7.62 1.92
CA LEU A 155 -4.23 7.93 2.51
C LEU A 155 -4.07 9.43 2.71
N LEU A 156 -4.01 9.87 3.96
CA LEU A 156 -3.62 11.23 4.33
C LEU A 156 -2.10 11.26 4.53
N PRO A 157 -1.37 12.09 3.77
CA PRO A 157 0.09 12.14 3.81
C PRO A 157 0.57 12.77 5.11
N GLY A 158 1.03 11.94 6.04
CA GLY A 158 1.66 12.36 7.30
C GLY A 158 3.14 11.95 7.40
N GLY A 159 3.67 11.18 6.46
CA GLY A 159 5.08 10.77 6.43
C GLY A 159 6.00 11.77 5.73
N THR A 160 7.27 11.40 5.61
CA THR A 160 8.29 12.21 4.92
C THR A 160 8.32 11.96 3.42
N THR A 161 8.23 10.69 3.01
CA THR A 161 8.33 10.28 1.61
C THR A 161 6.95 10.12 0.95
N ASN A 162 5.96 9.59 1.69
CA ASN A 162 4.57 9.39 1.25
C ASN A 162 4.47 8.78 -0.15
N MET A 163 5.35 7.83 -0.45
CA MET A 163 5.48 7.24 -1.78
C MET A 163 4.17 6.55 -2.20
N THR A 164 3.57 5.80 -1.28
CA THR A 164 2.33 5.06 -1.52
C THR A 164 1.17 6.03 -1.75
N ALA A 165 1.04 7.06 -0.89
CA ALA A 165 0.03 8.09 -1.05
C ALA A 165 0.18 8.89 -2.36
N ARG A 166 1.40 9.25 -2.75
CA ARG A 166 1.67 9.94 -4.02
C ARG A 166 1.30 9.07 -5.22
N SER A 167 1.64 7.79 -5.19
CA SER A 167 1.36 6.88 -6.28
C SER A 167 -0.15 6.70 -6.47
N ILE A 168 -0.89 6.42 -5.39
CA ILE A 168 -2.35 6.30 -5.40
C ILE A 168 -3.04 7.59 -5.83
N ASN A 169 -2.57 8.75 -5.36
CA ASN A 169 -3.15 10.04 -5.71
C ASN A 169 -2.74 10.54 -7.10
N ALA A 170 -1.83 9.84 -7.78
CA ALA A 170 -1.13 10.23 -9.00
C ALA A 170 -0.33 11.55 -8.91
N GLN A 171 -0.34 12.23 -7.76
CA GLN A 171 0.32 13.50 -7.51
C GLN A 171 0.74 13.61 -6.05
N ALA A 172 1.71 14.48 -5.75
CA ALA A 172 2.05 14.81 -4.37
C ALA A 172 0.98 15.75 -3.80
N LEU A 173 0.27 15.30 -2.77
CA LEU A 173 -0.67 16.12 -2.02
C LEU A 173 -0.08 16.45 -0.66
N GLY A 174 -0.28 17.70 -0.21
CA GLY A 174 -0.08 18.05 1.20
C GLY A 174 -1.28 17.58 2.03
N PHE A 175 -1.06 17.35 3.33
CA PHE A 175 -2.08 16.90 4.27
C PHE A 175 -3.39 17.68 4.16
N GLN A 176 -3.32 19.01 4.20
CA GLN A 176 -4.49 19.89 4.15
C GLN A 176 -5.29 19.76 2.84
N ARG A 177 -4.62 19.55 1.70
CA ARG A 177 -5.28 19.37 0.41
C ARG A 177 -5.94 17.99 0.31
N ALA A 178 -5.26 16.96 0.81
CA ALA A 178 -5.81 15.62 0.88
C ALA A 178 -7.04 15.56 1.81
N LEU A 179 -6.97 16.23 2.97
CA LEU A 179 -8.09 16.30 3.92
C LEU A 179 -9.31 17.01 3.33
N ARG A 180 -9.11 18.15 2.64
CA ARG A 180 -10.21 18.83 1.93
C ARG A 180 -10.83 17.95 0.85
N ALA A 181 -10.01 17.33 0.00
CA ALA A 181 -10.52 16.43 -1.03
C ALA A 181 -11.30 15.25 -0.41
N LEU A 182 -10.85 14.73 0.72
CA LEU A 182 -11.55 13.68 1.45
C LEU A 182 -12.90 14.17 2.01
N SER A 183 -12.96 15.34 2.65
CA SER A 183 -14.22 15.90 3.17
C SER A 183 -15.23 16.20 2.06
N ASP A 184 -14.75 16.59 0.88
CA ASP A 184 -15.60 16.89 -0.28
C ASP A 184 -16.16 15.60 -0.91
N LEU A 185 -15.39 14.50 -0.91
CA LEU A 185 -15.75 13.24 -1.56
C LEU A 185 -16.66 12.35 -0.69
N VAL A 186 -16.45 12.33 0.63
CA VAL A 186 -17.16 11.41 1.54
C VAL A 186 -18.70 11.51 1.45
N PRO A 187 -19.33 12.71 1.42
CA PRO A 187 -20.79 12.82 1.37
C PRO A 187 -21.44 12.20 0.13
N GLY A 188 -20.72 12.14 -1.00
CA GLY A 188 -21.20 11.56 -2.27
C GLY A 188 -20.60 10.20 -2.59
N LEU A 189 -19.83 9.61 -1.68
CA LEU A 189 -19.11 8.37 -1.94
C LEU A 189 -20.11 7.21 -2.02
N ALA A 190 -20.14 6.53 -3.16
CA ALA A 190 -20.91 5.31 -3.36
C ALA A 190 -20.00 4.21 -3.91
N VAL A 191 -20.46 2.95 -3.81
CA VAL A 191 -19.77 1.81 -4.42
C VAL A 191 -19.66 2.04 -5.93
N GLY A 192 -18.43 2.02 -6.47
CA GLY A 192 -18.16 2.26 -7.88
C GLY A 192 -17.87 3.72 -8.26
N HIS A 193 -17.65 4.61 -7.27
CA HIS A 193 -17.24 5.98 -7.52
C HIS A 193 -15.95 6.04 -8.37
N PRO A 194 -15.85 6.91 -9.40
CA PRO A 194 -14.71 6.93 -10.34
C PRO A 194 -13.35 7.24 -9.70
N ALA A 195 -13.36 7.83 -8.50
CA ALA A 195 -12.16 8.04 -7.70
C ALA A 195 -11.64 6.76 -7.01
N VAL A 196 -12.39 5.66 -7.01
CA VAL A 196 -11.94 4.38 -6.44
C VAL A 196 -11.07 3.67 -7.46
N ILE A 197 -9.83 3.38 -7.06
CA ILE A 197 -8.88 2.62 -7.85
C ILE A 197 -8.52 1.33 -7.14
N GLU A 198 -8.16 0.30 -7.90
CA GLU A 198 -7.67 -0.95 -7.35
C GLU A 198 -6.15 -1.05 -7.51
N ARG A 199 -5.48 -1.44 -6.42
CA ARG A 199 -4.03 -1.65 -6.39
C ARG A 199 -3.68 -2.86 -5.54
N PRO A 200 -2.97 -3.86 -6.09
CA PRO A 200 -2.40 -4.90 -5.26
C PRO A 200 -1.21 -4.35 -4.45
N ALA A 201 -1.01 -4.90 -3.26
CA ALA A 201 0.23 -4.76 -2.50
C ALA A 201 1.24 -5.85 -2.94
N VAL A 202 2.53 -5.61 -2.75
CA VAL A 202 3.56 -6.65 -2.78
C VAL A 202 3.50 -7.41 -1.45
N VAL A 203 3.21 -8.71 -1.50
CA VAL A 203 3.31 -9.62 -0.35
C VAL A 203 4.65 -10.33 -0.41
N ALA A 204 5.49 -10.11 0.59
CA ALA A 204 6.74 -10.81 0.78
C ALA A 204 6.55 -11.93 1.80
N THR A 205 6.70 -13.17 1.33
CA THR A 205 6.65 -14.39 2.15
C THR A 205 8.08 -14.84 2.45
N LEU A 206 8.47 -14.74 3.71
CA LEU A 206 9.78 -15.14 4.21
C LEU A 206 9.90 -16.67 4.33
N PRO A 207 11.13 -17.21 4.48
CA PRO A 207 11.35 -18.65 4.65
C PRO A 207 10.63 -19.29 5.83
N ASP A 208 10.35 -18.51 6.88
CA ASP A 208 9.58 -18.92 8.08
C ASP A 208 8.06 -18.82 7.88
N HIS A 209 7.60 -18.58 6.65
CA HIS A 209 6.22 -18.32 6.26
C HIS A 209 5.61 -17.01 6.82
N THR A 210 6.42 -16.16 7.45
CA THR A 210 5.98 -14.82 7.82
C THR A 210 5.66 -14.03 6.56
N GLN A 211 4.47 -13.41 6.52
CA GLN A 211 4.04 -12.56 5.41
C GLN A 211 4.00 -11.11 5.84
N VAL A 212 4.67 -10.26 5.07
CA VAL A 212 4.61 -8.80 5.21
C VAL A 212 4.19 -8.19 3.88
N ALA A 213 3.31 -7.21 3.91
CA ALA A 213 2.76 -6.58 2.71
C ALA A 213 3.09 -5.10 2.67
N GLY A 214 3.46 -4.61 1.49
CA GLY A 214 3.76 -3.20 1.24
C GLY A 214 3.58 -2.88 -0.24
N PHE A 215 4.16 -1.80 -0.72
CA PHE A 215 4.02 -1.39 -2.12
C PHE A 215 5.35 -1.35 -2.86
N PHE A 216 6.46 -1.21 -2.15
CA PHE A 216 7.81 -1.15 -2.70
C PHE A 216 8.74 -2.08 -1.92
N TRP A 217 9.30 -3.06 -2.60
CA TRP A 217 10.32 -3.95 -2.07
C TRP A 217 11.68 -3.64 -2.72
N GLY A 218 12.76 -3.71 -1.92
CA GLY A 218 14.11 -3.48 -2.43
C GLY A 218 15.21 -4.18 -1.63
N MET A 219 16.33 -4.44 -2.31
CA MET A 219 17.53 -5.07 -1.77
C MET A 219 18.79 -4.38 -2.34
N GLY A 220 19.93 -4.61 -1.70
CA GLY A 220 21.23 -4.09 -2.10
C GLY A 220 21.44 -2.65 -1.64
N ALA A 221 22.00 -1.81 -2.51
CA ALA A 221 22.38 -0.45 -2.18
C ALA A 221 21.21 0.46 -1.77
N ILE A 222 19.96 0.09 -2.07
CA ILE A 222 18.75 0.80 -1.60
C ILE A 222 18.77 0.94 -0.08
N LEU A 223 19.16 -0.11 0.64
CA LEU A 223 19.20 -0.11 2.10
C LEU A 223 20.19 0.92 2.63
N ARG A 224 21.37 1.00 2.01
CA ARG A 224 22.39 1.99 2.34
C ARG A 224 21.94 3.41 2.04
N GLY A 225 21.15 3.59 0.98
CA GLY A 225 20.50 4.87 0.68
C GLY A 225 19.48 5.28 1.73
N ILE A 226 18.67 4.34 2.23
CA ILE A 226 17.72 4.58 3.31
C ILE A 226 18.46 4.94 4.61
N GLU A 227 19.46 4.16 5.00
CA GLU A 227 20.29 4.42 6.18
C GLU A 227 20.98 5.80 6.10
N TYR A 228 21.54 6.16 4.93
CA TYR A 228 22.14 7.47 4.68
C TYR A 228 21.11 8.61 4.77
N CYS A 229 19.91 8.42 4.23
CA CYS A 229 18.82 9.39 4.33
C CYS A 229 18.43 9.61 5.80
N GLN A 230 18.28 8.52 6.55
CA GLN A 230 17.86 8.53 7.94
C GLN A 230 18.87 9.23 8.85
N LYS A 231 20.15 8.90 8.69
CA LYS A 231 21.23 9.45 9.49
C LYS A 231 21.62 10.84 8.99
N THR A 232 22.21 10.95 7.80
CA THR A 232 22.89 12.18 7.39
C THR A 232 21.95 13.26 6.87
N VAL A 233 20.94 12.90 6.08
CA VAL A 233 20.13 13.90 5.36
C VAL A 233 19.07 14.52 6.28
N TYR A 234 18.43 13.71 7.13
CA TYR A 234 17.49 14.22 8.12
C TYR A 234 18.18 14.95 9.29
N GLU A 235 19.37 14.54 9.71
CA GLU A 235 20.17 15.31 10.69
C GLU A 235 20.58 16.67 10.12
N ALA A 236 20.84 16.77 8.81
CA ALA A 236 21.15 18.03 8.11
C ALA A 236 19.93 18.94 7.86
N GLY A 237 18.74 18.58 8.36
CA GLY A 237 17.54 19.41 8.25
C GLY A 237 16.83 19.38 6.89
N ILE A 238 17.31 18.58 5.92
CA ILE A 238 16.63 18.40 4.64
C ILE A 238 15.47 17.41 4.86
N GLY A 239 14.24 17.89 4.72
CA GLY A 239 13.02 17.10 4.93
C GLY A 239 12.26 16.78 3.64
N GLY A 240 11.28 15.91 3.75
CA GLY A 240 10.36 15.56 2.66
C GLY A 240 10.99 14.67 1.57
N GLU A 241 10.31 14.58 0.42
CA GLU A 241 10.76 13.80 -0.75
C GLU A 241 12.15 14.24 -1.28
N GLN A 242 12.57 15.48 -1.01
CA GLN A 242 13.89 15.99 -1.42
C GLN A 242 15.03 15.23 -0.73
N ALA A 243 14.84 14.85 0.54
CA ALA A 243 15.82 14.07 1.29
C ALA A 243 16.07 12.71 0.62
N SER A 244 14.99 12.03 0.23
CA SER A 244 15.03 10.76 -0.49
C SER A 244 15.72 10.91 -1.85
N GLY A 245 15.50 12.02 -2.55
CA GLY A 245 16.19 12.34 -3.81
C GLY A 245 17.71 12.49 -3.63
N VAL A 246 18.15 13.25 -2.63
CA VAL A 246 19.58 13.43 -2.31
C VAL A 246 20.22 12.10 -1.94
N ALA A 247 19.55 11.31 -1.11
CA ALA A 247 20.04 10.00 -0.69
C ALA A 247 20.17 9.04 -1.89
N LEU A 248 19.20 9.01 -2.79
CA LEU A 248 19.25 8.22 -4.02
C LEU A 248 20.46 8.61 -4.88
N VAL A 249 20.65 9.90 -5.16
CA VAL A 249 21.79 10.38 -5.97
C VAL A 249 23.12 10.03 -5.31
N ARG A 250 23.25 10.25 -4.00
CA ARG A 250 24.46 9.92 -3.23
C ARG A 250 24.77 8.42 -3.28
N THR A 251 23.74 7.59 -3.19
CA THR A 251 23.83 6.13 -3.26
C THR A 251 24.34 5.71 -4.63
N VAL A 252 23.75 6.22 -5.71
CA VAL A 252 24.18 5.88 -7.08
C VAL A 252 25.63 6.31 -7.34
N ILE A 253 26.02 7.50 -6.90
CA ILE A 253 27.41 7.97 -6.99
C ILE A 253 28.33 7.04 -6.18
N GLY A 254 27.89 6.61 -4.99
CA GLY A 254 28.61 5.68 -4.13
C GLY A 254 28.86 4.33 -4.81
N ILE A 255 27.83 3.71 -5.39
CA ILE A 255 27.92 2.45 -6.15
C ILE A 255 28.88 2.61 -7.33
N ALA A 256 28.66 3.64 -8.16
CA ALA A 256 29.44 3.84 -9.38
C ALA A 256 30.92 4.14 -9.10
N ARG A 257 31.23 4.75 -7.95
CA ARG A 257 32.61 5.01 -7.49
C ARG A 257 33.14 3.93 -6.55
N ARG A 258 32.39 2.85 -6.29
CA ARG A 258 32.72 1.79 -5.33
C ARG A 258 33.18 2.32 -3.97
N GLN A 259 32.50 3.33 -3.47
CA GLN A 259 32.79 3.94 -2.17
C GLN A 259 32.13 3.13 -1.05
N PRO A 260 32.84 2.73 0.01
CA PRO A 260 32.21 2.25 1.24
C PRO A 260 31.23 3.31 1.79
N PRO A 261 30.02 2.94 2.28
CA PRO A 261 29.46 1.59 2.46
C PRO A 261 28.64 1.07 1.26
N PHE A 262 28.69 1.73 0.10
CA PHE A 262 27.91 1.41 -1.11
C PHE A 262 28.62 0.43 -2.06
N ALA A 263 29.79 -0.09 -1.66
CA ALA A 263 30.55 -1.08 -2.41
C ALA A 263 30.13 -2.49 -1.96
N GLY A 264 29.86 -3.39 -2.91
CA GLY A 264 29.50 -4.78 -2.65
C GLY A 264 28.07 -5.10 -3.07
N GLY A 265 27.95 -5.85 -4.16
CA GLY A 265 26.69 -6.42 -4.61
C GLY A 265 26.25 -7.54 -3.67
N ALA A 266 24.94 -7.77 -3.62
CA ALA A 266 24.41 -8.98 -3.00
C ALA A 266 24.30 -10.06 -4.07
N THR A 267 24.91 -11.22 -3.84
CA THR A 267 24.60 -12.40 -4.65
C THR A 267 23.12 -12.75 -4.43
N VAL A 268 22.34 -12.73 -5.51
CA VAL A 268 20.93 -13.10 -5.51
C VAL A 268 20.69 -14.15 -6.59
N GLU A 269 19.82 -15.10 -6.31
CA GLU A 269 19.29 -16.01 -7.31
C GLU A 269 17.82 -15.71 -7.52
N LEU A 270 17.42 -15.47 -8.77
CA LEU A 270 16.08 -15.11 -9.17
C LEU A 270 15.38 -16.26 -9.88
N ALA A 271 14.16 -16.55 -9.47
CA ALA A 271 13.27 -17.52 -10.11
C ALA A 271 11.84 -16.96 -10.24
N GLY A 272 11.03 -17.59 -11.10
CA GLY A 272 9.65 -17.16 -11.36
C GLY A 272 9.52 -15.89 -12.19
N CYS A 273 10.61 -15.32 -12.68
CA CYS A 273 10.64 -14.11 -13.51
C CYS A 273 11.65 -14.23 -14.65
N THR A 274 11.57 -13.31 -15.61
CA THR A 274 12.67 -13.01 -16.54
C THR A 274 13.27 -11.66 -16.14
N PRO A 275 14.59 -11.57 -15.87
CA PRO A 275 15.59 -12.63 -15.97
C PRO A 275 15.54 -13.64 -14.80
N SER A 276 16.00 -14.87 -15.04
CA SER A 276 16.17 -15.92 -14.01
C SER A 276 17.63 -16.36 -13.93
N GLY A 277 18.06 -16.81 -12.75
CA GLY A 277 19.42 -17.30 -12.49
C GLY A 277 20.13 -16.48 -11.43
N ARG A 278 21.46 -16.66 -11.34
CA ARG A 278 22.31 -16.03 -10.33
C ARG A 278 22.90 -14.72 -10.83
N PHE A 279 22.80 -13.67 -10.01
CA PHE A 279 23.29 -12.32 -10.30
C PHE A 279 24.03 -11.73 -9.11
N GLU A 280 24.98 -10.85 -9.40
CA GLU A 280 25.59 -9.98 -8.39
C GLU A 280 24.84 -8.64 -8.40
N ALA A 281 23.84 -8.48 -7.56
CA ALA A 281 22.92 -7.34 -7.60
C ALA A 281 23.43 -6.15 -6.76
N SER A 282 23.69 -5.01 -7.42
CA SER A 282 23.88 -3.73 -6.71
C SER A 282 22.55 -3.10 -6.30
N ILE A 283 21.54 -3.21 -7.16
CA ILE A 283 20.18 -2.74 -6.91
C ILE A 283 19.24 -3.83 -7.40
N LEU A 284 18.33 -4.25 -6.53
CA LEU A 284 17.20 -5.08 -6.92
C LEU A 284 15.96 -4.47 -6.28
N LEU A 285 14.95 -4.15 -7.08
CA LEU A 285 13.67 -3.64 -6.59
C LEU A 285 12.50 -4.26 -7.33
N ALA A 286 11.39 -4.41 -6.62
CA ALA A 286 10.11 -4.87 -7.15
C ALA A 286 8.97 -4.09 -6.48
N THR A 287 7.94 -3.73 -7.24
CA THR A 287 6.82 -2.92 -6.76
C THR A 287 5.56 -3.18 -7.56
N THR A 288 4.40 -2.95 -6.96
CA THR A 288 3.11 -2.86 -7.64
C THR A 288 2.73 -1.41 -7.99
N LEU A 289 3.57 -0.43 -7.64
CA LEU A 289 3.33 0.98 -7.89
C LEU A 289 3.62 1.36 -9.33
N GLU A 290 2.82 2.31 -9.84
CA GLU A 290 3.06 2.91 -11.14
C GLU A 290 4.26 3.86 -11.15
N GLN A 291 4.46 4.54 -10.02
CA GLN A 291 5.50 5.53 -9.80
C GLN A 291 5.97 5.50 -8.34
N LEU A 292 7.23 5.82 -8.13
CA LEU A 292 7.87 5.98 -6.82
C LEU A 292 7.86 7.46 -6.41
N PHE A 293 8.55 7.78 -5.31
CA PHE A 293 8.76 9.16 -4.87
C PHE A 293 9.42 10.02 -5.96
N LEU A 294 9.21 11.34 -5.94
CA LEU A 294 9.66 12.27 -6.98
C LEU A 294 9.17 11.95 -8.41
N GLY A 295 8.20 11.05 -8.56
CA GLY A 295 7.69 10.63 -9.88
C GLY A 295 8.65 9.71 -10.65
N ILE A 296 9.60 9.08 -9.95
CA ILE A 296 10.55 8.14 -10.54
C ILE A 296 9.78 6.90 -11.02
N ARG A 297 10.06 6.46 -12.25
CA ARG A 297 9.41 5.31 -12.89
C ARG A 297 10.48 4.40 -13.50
N PRO A 298 11.24 3.62 -12.72
CA PRO A 298 12.36 2.85 -13.22
C PRO A 298 11.93 1.52 -13.84
N PHE A 299 10.87 1.56 -14.64
CA PHE A 299 10.23 0.38 -15.23
C PHE A 299 10.12 0.57 -16.74
N TRP A 300 10.45 -0.47 -17.49
CA TRP A 300 10.34 -0.51 -18.94
C TRP A 300 10.12 -1.95 -19.41
N GLY A 301 9.77 -2.10 -20.68
CA GLY A 301 9.38 -3.38 -21.26
C GLY A 301 7.89 -3.66 -21.12
N GLU A 302 7.45 -4.74 -21.75
CA GLU A 302 6.05 -5.17 -21.73
C GLU A 302 5.66 -5.70 -20.34
N PRO A 303 4.55 -5.25 -19.75
CA PRO A 303 4.04 -5.79 -18.49
C PRO A 303 3.61 -7.26 -18.67
N GLN A 304 4.15 -8.15 -17.85
CA GLN A 304 3.78 -9.59 -17.82
C GLN A 304 3.07 -10.00 -16.51
N GLY A 305 2.80 -9.04 -15.63
CA GLY A 305 2.15 -9.25 -14.34
C GLY A 305 2.10 -7.96 -13.52
N ALA A 306 1.57 -8.04 -12.30
CA ALA A 306 1.40 -6.88 -11.43
C ALA A 306 2.72 -6.36 -10.82
N LEU A 307 3.77 -7.19 -10.73
CA LEU A 307 5.07 -6.78 -10.21
C LEU A 307 5.94 -6.20 -11.32
N ARG A 308 6.45 -5.00 -11.07
CA ARG A 308 7.45 -4.34 -11.91
C ARG A 308 8.69 -3.99 -11.10
N GLY A 309 9.83 -4.00 -11.75
CA GLY A 309 11.09 -3.83 -11.06
C GLY A 309 12.27 -3.63 -11.97
N VAL A 310 13.43 -3.55 -11.35
CA VAL A 310 14.71 -3.52 -12.04
C VAL A 310 15.76 -4.24 -11.20
N LEU A 311 16.56 -5.03 -11.88
CA LEU A 311 17.84 -5.54 -11.39
C LEU A 311 18.97 -4.77 -12.08
N VAL A 312 19.89 -4.25 -11.28
CA VAL A 312 21.13 -3.62 -11.72
C VAL A 312 22.30 -4.41 -11.13
N GLU A 313 23.10 -5.01 -12.00
CA GLU A 313 24.24 -5.83 -11.59
C GLU A 313 25.42 -4.98 -11.07
N GLU A 314 26.33 -5.60 -10.34
CA GLU A 314 27.64 -5.06 -10.01
C GLU A 314 28.75 -5.82 -10.77
N PRO A 315 29.52 -5.16 -11.65
CA PRO A 315 29.43 -3.76 -12.05
C PRO A 315 28.42 -3.48 -13.19
N ALA A 316 27.57 -2.48 -13.02
CA ALA A 316 26.77 -1.93 -14.12
C ALA A 316 27.56 -0.89 -14.93
N ARG A 317 27.60 -1.06 -16.26
CA ARG A 317 28.33 -0.13 -17.14
C ARG A 317 27.59 1.21 -17.26
N ARG A 318 28.32 2.31 -17.04
CA ARG A 318 27.83 3.70 -17.22
C ARG A 318 26.66 4.10 -16.30
N LEU A 319 26.61 3.55 -15.08
CA LEU A 319 25.53 3.80 -14.11
C LEU A 319 25.16 5.27 -13.92
N ILE A 320 26.13 6.16 -13.67
CA ILE A 320 25.85 7.59 -13.49
C ILE A 320 25.24 8.22 -14.76
N ARG A 321 25.73 7.85 -15.94
CA ARG A 321 25.25 8.41 -17.22
C ARG A 321 23.88 7.84 -17.62
N ASN A 322 23.59 6.60 -17.21
CA ASN A 322 22.32 5.95 -17.45
C ASN A 322 21.26 6.30 -16.39
N LEU A 323 21.65 6.88 -15.24
CA LEU A 323 20.72 7.19 -14.15
C LEU A 323 19.49 8.01 -14.60
N PRO A 324 19.60 9.11 -15.39
CA PRO A 324 18.41 9.84 -15.82
C PRO A 324 17.47 9.02 -16.70
N ALA A 325 18.01 8.11 -17.52
CA ALA A 325 17.25 7.20 -18.36
C ALA A 325 16.56 6.12 -17.51
N LEU A 326 17.30 5.56 -16.54
CA LEU A 326 16.81 4.62 -15.55
C LEU A 326 15.66 5.22 -14.73
N LEU A 327 15.83 6.40 -14.14
CA LEU A 327 14.79 7.03 -13.31
C LEU A 327 13.50 7.36 -14.08
N ARG A 328 13.61 7.57 -15.39
CA ARG A 328 12.47 7.85 -16.28
C ARG A 328 11.84 6.58 -16.87
N GLY A 329 12.45 5.41 -16.71
CA GLY A 329 11.98 4.17 -17.34
C GLY A 329 12.08 4.21 -18.86
N ARG A 330 13.01 5.01 -19.38
CA ARG A 330 13.23 5.16 -20.83
C ARG A 330 14.62 4.63 -21.14
N PRO A 331 14.79 3.31 -21.33
CA PRO A 331 16.10 2.71 -21.55
C PRO A 331 16.74 3.29 -22.81
N ASN A 332 18.04 3.53 -22.74
CA ASN A 332 18.83 3.93 -23.90
C ASN A 332 19.59 2.71 -24.45
N ARG A 333 20.25 2.86 -25.61
CA ARG A 333 21.06 1.79 -26.24
C ARG A 333 22.18 1.20 -25.37
N HIS A 334 22.52 1.84 -24.25
CA HIS A 334 23.53 1.40 -23.29
C HIS A 334 22.94 0.76 -22.03
N MET A 335 21.61 0.53 -21.99
CA MET A 335 20.91 -0.17 -20.92
C MET A 335 20.36 -1.50 -21.45
N THR A 336 21.25 -2.48 -21.47
CA THR A 336 20.99 -3.85 -21.93
C THR A 336 21.39 -4.85 -20.85
N ALA A 337 20.93 -6.10 -20.97
CA ALA A 337 21.35 -7.21 -20.12
C ALA A 337 22.89 -7.35 -20.08
N ALA A 338 23.56 -7.25 -21.23
CA ALA A 338 25.02 -7.31 -21.34
C ALA A 338 25.76 -6.17 -20.62
N THR A 339 25.06 -5.09 -20.29
CA THR A 339 25.60 -3.95 -19.53
C THR A 339 25.18 -3.95 -18.05
N GLY A 340 24.47 -4.99 -17.61
CA GLY A 340 24.05 -5.18 -16.22
C GLY A 340 22.71 -4.54 -15.87
N TYR A 341 21.80 -4.33 -16.83
CA TYR A 341 20.47 -3.77 -16.59
C TYR A 341 19.39 -4.72 -17.07
N HIS A 342 18.51 -5.12 -16.15
CA HIS A 342 17.43 -6.05 -16.43
C HIS A 342 16.10 -5.50 -15.90
N PRO A 343 15.10 -5.27 -16.77
CA PRO A 343 13.75 -5.01 -16.30
C PRO A 343 13.18 -6.29 -15.68
N ILE A 344 12.36 -6.13 -14.64
CA ILE A 344 11.56 -7.21 -14.06
C ILE A 344 10.10 -6.83 -14.32
N ASN A 345 9.39 -7.67 -15.06
CA ASN A 345 7.94 -7.57 -15.22
C ASN A 345 7.40 -9.00 -15.06
N THR A 346 6.72 -9.29 -13.96
CA THR A 346 6.31 -10.67 -13.62
C THR A 346 5.10 -10.65 -12.70
N GLU A 347 4.43 -11.79 -12.57
CA GLU A 347 3.40 -11.97 -11.55
C GLU A 347 4.00 -12.41 -10.22
N THR A 348 5.07 -13.20 -10.23
CA THR A 348 5.75 -13.65 -9.01
C THR A 348 7.25 -13.53 -9.15
N LEU A 349 7.95 -13.28 -8.06
CA LEU A 349 9.40 -13.19 -8.02
C LEU A 349 9.92 -13.93 -6.80
N GLU A 350 10.75 -14.94 -7.03
CA GLU A 350 11.46 -15.66 -5.97
C GLU A 350 12.91 -15.16 -5.91
N VAL A 351 13.36 -14.81 -4.71
CA VAL A 351 14.69 -14.26 -4.46
C VAL A 351 15.36 -15.12 -3.39
N THR A 352 16.36 -15.90 -3.78
CA THR A 352 17.23 -16.59 -2.82
C THR A 352 18.44 -15.73 -2.52
N ALA A 353 18.55 -15.29 -1.28
CA ALA A 353 19.62 -14.40 -0.81
C ALA A 353 19.77 -14.51 0.72
N ALA A 354 20.78 -13.83 1.27
CA ALA A 354 20.94 -13.62 2.70
C ALA A 354 21.24 -12.14 2.97
N GLY A 355 20.77 -11.62 4.11
CA GLY A 355 21.07 -10.25 4.54
C GLY A 355 19.82 -9.50 4.93
N ARG A 356 19.59 -8.34 4.29
CA ARG A 356 18.48 -7.45 4.64
C ARG A 356 17.77 -6.99 3.38
N PHE A 357 16.47 -6.76 3.49
CA PHE A 357 15.68 -6.09 2.47
C PHE A 357 14.91 -4.93 3.08
N THR A 358 14.33 -4.10 2.22
CA THR A 358 13.38 -3.08 2.62
C THR A 358 12.01 -3.33 2.02
N LEU A 359 10.98 -3.01 2.78
CA LEU A 359 9.60 -2.94 2.32
C LEU A 359 9.04 -1.59 2.78
N ASP A 360 8.62 -0.73 1.84
CA ASP A 360 8.13 0.62 2.08
C ASP A 360 9.04 1.52 2.97
N GLY A 361 10.35 1.23 2.97
CA GLY A 361 11.36 1.97 3.73
C GLY A 361 11.64 1.40 5.13
N GLU A 362 10.86 0.43 5.60
CA GLU A 362 11.16 -0.37 6.78
C GLU A 362 12.18 -1.46 6.41
N LEU A 363 13.07 -1.82 7.34
CA LEU A 363 14.15 -2.78 7.12
C LEU A 363 13.82 -4.12 7.78
N TYR A 364 14.01 -5.20 7.05
CA TYR A 364 13.76 -6.57 7.48
C TYR A 364 14.99 -7.42 7.27
N ASP A 365 15.23 -8.34 8.20
CA ASP A 365 16.29 -9.33 8.08
C ASP A 365 15.77 -10.54 7.30
N LEU A 366 16.55 -10.98 6.32
CA LEU A 366 16.29 -12.18 5.54
C LEU A 366 17.28 -13.25 5.97
N PRO A 367 16.83 -14.27 6.74
CA PRO A 367 17.65 -15.45 6.97
C PRO A 367 17.96 -16.11 5.62
N ALA A 368 19.09 -16.81 5.53
CA ALA A 368 19.49 -17.48 4.30
C ALA A 368 18.37 -18.41 3.81
N GLY A 369 17.84 -18.12 2.62
CA GLY A 369 16.71 -18.84 2.07
C GLY A 369 16.02 -18.08 0.94
N THR A 370 14.88 -18.62 0.51
CA THR A 370 14.09 -18.08 -0.58
C THR A 370 12.95 -17.21 -0.05
N LEU A 371 12.97 -15.94 -0.41
CA LEU A 371 11.86 -15.00 -0.25
C LEU A 371 10.98 -15.06 -1.49
N ARG A 372 9.66 -15.18 -1.32
CA ARG A 372 8.71 -15.10 -2.44
C ARG A 372 7.93 -13.79 -2.40
N LEU A 373 7.92 -13.09 -3.53
CA LEU A 373 7.16 -11.87 -3.76
C LEU A 373 6.00 -12.17 -4.71
N ALA A 374 4.80 -11.78 -4.33
CA ALA A 374 3.59 -11.92 -5.15
C ALA A 374 2.64 -10.74 -4.89
N PRO A 375 1.80 -10.36 -5.85
CA PRO A 375 0.74 -9.39 -5.61
C PRO A 375 -0.31 -9.96 -4.64
N SER A 376 -0.84 -9.10 -3.79
CA SER A 376 -2.02 -9.41 -2.98
C SER A 376 -3.30 -9.41 -3.84
N ILE A 377 -4.43 -9.73 -3.22
CA ILE A 377 -5.72 -9.28 -3.75
C ILE A 377 -5.70 -7.76 -3.97
N PRO A 378 -6.35 -7.24 -5.01
CA PRO A 378 -6.42 -5.80 -5.21
C PRO A 378 -7.10 -5.11 -4.01
N LEU A 379 -6.43 -4.13 -3.43
CA LEU A 379 -6.99 -3.27 -2.40
C LEU A 379 -7.63 -2.06 -3.09
N ARG A 380 -8.79 -1.65 -2.57
CA ARG A 380 -9.52 -0.49 -3.09
C ARG A 380 -9.03 0.77 -2.39
N PHE A 381 -8.62 1.75 -3.17
CA PHE A 381 -8.17 3.05 -2.69
C PHE A 381 -9.05 4.17 -3.20
N LEU A 382 -9.40 5.11 -2.33
CA LEU A 382 -10.02 6.37 -2.72
C LEU A 382 -8.91 7.37 -3.12
N ARG A 383 -8.87 7.72 -4.40
CA ARG A 383 -7.96 8.73 -4.95
C ARG A 383 -8.44 10.13 -4.55
N LEU A 384 -7.61 10.84 -3.79
CA LEU A 384 -7.86 12.22 -3.31
C LEU A 384 -7.26 13.28 -4.25
N GLY A 385 -6.45 12.86 -5.21
CA GLY A 385 -5.92 13.74 -6.24
C GLY A 385 -6.92 13.92 -7.36
N ALA A 386 -7.04 15.15 -7.89
CA ALA A 386 -7.78 15.40 -9.13
C ALA A 386 -7.24 14.47 -10.25
N PRO A 387 -8.12 14.02 -11.17
CA PRO A 387 -7.74 13.21 -12.32
C PRO A 387 -6.61 13.84 -13.13
#